data_AF-A0A3S3UQ11-F1
#
_entry.id   AF-A0A3S3UQ11-F1
#
_cell.length_a   1.000
_cell.length_b   1.000
_cell.length_c   1.000
_cell.angle_alpha   90.00
_cell.angle_beta   90.00
_cell.angle_gamma   90.00
#
_symmetry.space_group_name_H-M   'P 1'
#
loop_
_entity.id
_entity.type
_entity.pdbx_description
1 polymer ?
#
loop_
_entity_poly.entity_id
_entity_poly.type
_entity_poly.pdbx_seq_one_letter_code
_entity_poly.pdbx_strand_id
1 'polypeptide(L)'
;MKISRTKFVIIFLVSAFAFQVISNLLLGPVNHGEWFPGTDSPIAWKHTLAAILYPIKIVLVGPLAPIFNDPDPAPPVRLLACAIYWTAIALVLHFLLSKIITRKKEK
;
A
#
# COMPACT_ATOMS: atom_id res chain seq x y z
N MET A 1 -5.78 12.51 -17.43
CA MET A 1 -4.33 12.80 -17.26
C MET A 1 -3.62 12.61 -18.61
N LYS A 2 -2.41 13.15 -18.82
CA LYS A 2 -1.61 12.87 -20.04
C LYS A 2 -0.97 11.46 -20.03
N ILE A 3 -0.90 10.83 -18.87
CA ILE A 3 -0.35 9.48 -18.66
C ILE A 3 -1.41 8.45 -19.03
N SER A 4 -1.03 7.37 -19.72
CA SER A 4 -1.93 6.26 -20.03
C SER A 4 -2.29 5.46 -18.77
N ARG A 5 -3.47 4.83 -18.77
CA ARG A 5 -3.96 4.01 -17.64
C ARG A 5 -2.95 2.94 -17.25
N THR A 6 -2.42 2.20 -18.23
CA THR A 6 -1.43 1.13 -18.01
C THR A 6 -0.15 1.65 -17.38
N LYS A 7 0.37 2.79 -17.85
CA LYS A 7 1.59 3.40 -17.29
C LYS A 7 1.37 3.85 -15.84
N PHE A 8 0.18 4.40 -15.53
CA PHE A 8 -0.17 4.77 -14.15
C PHE A 8 -0.21 3.55 -13.23
N VAL A 9 -0.86 2.46 -13.64
CA VAL A 9 -0.97 1.22 -12.85
C VAL A 9 0.42 0.63 -12.58
N ILE A 10 1.29 0.55 -13.59
CA ILE A 10 2.66 0.02 -13.42
C ILE A 10 3.44 0.85 -12.41
N ILE A 11 3.43 2.18 -12.52
CA ILE A 11 4.12 3.07 -11.58
C ILE A 11 3.55 2.88 -10.18
N PHE A 12 2.21 2.83 -10.03
CA PHE A 12 1.56 2.62 -8.74
C PHE A 12 1.97 1.31 -8.09
N LEU A 13 1.97 0.19 -8.85
CA LEU A 13 2.36 -1.12 -8.33
C LEU A 13 3.83 -1.13 -7.88
N VAL A 14 4.75 -0.62 -8.72
CA VAL A 14 6.18 -0.54 -8.36
C VAL A 14 6.37 0.30 -7.10
N SER A 15 5.70 1.45 -7.01
CA SER A 15 5.77 2.31 -5.82
C SER A 15 5.15 1.65 -4.58
N ALA A 16 4.03 0.93 -4.70
CA ALA A 16 3.39 0.25 -3.58
C ALA A 16 4.26 -0.90 -3.04
N PHE A 17 4.89 -1.69 -3.92
CA PHE A 17 5.85 -2.70 -3.50
C PHE A 17 7.09 -2.10 -2.86
N ALA A 18 7.68 -1.06 -3.47
CA ALA A 18 8.83 -0.37 -2.90
C ALA A 18 8.50 0.21 -1.51
N PHE A 19 7.35 0.86 -1.37
CA PHE A 19 6.86 1.39 -0.10
C PHE A 19 6.70 0.28 0.96
N GLN A 20 6.10 -0.85 0.59
CA GLN A 20 5.92 -1.98 1.51
C GLN A 20 7.27 -2.55 1.99
N VAL A 21 8.23 -2.74 1.08
CA VAL A 21 9.57 -3.25 1.42
C VAL A 21 10.33 -2.26 2.31
N ILE A 22 10.38 -0.98 1.91
CA ILE A 22 11.11 0.06 2.64
C ILE A 22 10.52 0.26 4.04
N SER A 23 9.20 0.36 4.17
CA SER A 23 8.55 0.55 5.47
C SER A 23 8.73 -0.63 6.40
N ASN A 24 8.69 -1.88 5.90
CA ASN A 24 8.96 -3.06 6.71
C ASN A 24 10.45 -3.13 7.12
N LEU A 25 11.38 -2.76 6.25
CA LEU A 25 12.80 -2.72 6.57
C LEU A 25 13.11 -1.69 7.67
N LEU A 26 12.48 -0.51 7.61
CA LEU A 26 12.66 0.58 8.58
C LEU A 26 12.02 0.30 9.94
N LEU A 27 10.80 -0.24 9.94
CA LEU A 27 10.01 -0.44 11.16
C LEU A 27 10.30 -1.79 11.85
N GLY A 28 11.00 -2.70 11.16
CA GLY A 28 11.39 -4.01 11.68
C GLY A 28 10.48 -5.14 11.22
N PRO A 29 10.83 -6.40 11.54
CA PRO A 29 10.04 -7.55 11.15
C PRO A 29 8.65 -7.48 11.78
N VAL A 30 7.66 -7.97 11.04
CA VAL A 30 6.31 -8.15 11.56
C VAL A 30 6.33 -9.38 12.47
N ASN A 31 6.19 -9.16 13.77
CA ASN A 31 6.20 -10.24 14.75
C ASN A 31 4.84 -10.96 14.74
N HIS A 32 4.88 -12.29 14.87
CA HIS A 32 3.78 -13.24 15.04
C HIS A 32 2.35 -12.65 15.05
N GLY A 33 1.75 -12.51 13.87
CA GLY A 33 0.32 -12.19 13.72
C GLY A 33 -0.04 -10.71 13.55
N GLU A 34 0.95 -9.81 13.57
CA GLU A 34 0.75 -8.43 13.17
C GLU A 34 0.96 -8.26 11.66
N TRP A 35 0.19 -7.37 11.04
CA TRP A 35 0.33 -7.01 9.61
C TRP A 35 1.07 -5.68 9.43
N PHE A 36 1.26 -4.91 10.50
CA PHE A 36 1.95 -3.63 10.50
C PHE A 36 2.96 -3.51 11.66
N PRO A 37 4.27 -3.44 11.39
CA PRO A 37 5.28 -3.34 12.43
C PRO A 37 5.51 -1.90 12.91
N GLY A 38 6.00 -1.75 14.14
CA GLY A 38 6.58 -0.50 14.65
C GLY A 38 5.66 0.39 15.48
N THR A 39 4.38 0.04 15.65
CA THR A 39 3.42 0.74 16.52
C THR A 39 3.78 0.66 17.99
N ASP A 40 4.38 -0.44 18.43
CA ASP A 40 4.74 -0.67 19.84
C ASP A 40 6.24 -0.50 20.08
N SER A 41 6.94 0.13 19.13
CA SER A 41 8.38 0.34 19.24
C SER A 41 8.72 1.30 20.39
N PRO A 42 9.61 0.93 21.33
CA PRO A 42 10.06 1.83 22.41
C PRO A 42 10.91 3.00 21.89
N ILE A 43 11.34 2.94 20.63
CA ILE A 43 12.09 4.00 19.96
C ILE A 43 11.11 5.03 19.38
N ALA A 44 11.11 6.24 19.94
CA ALA A 44 10.15 7.30 19.62
C ALA A 44 10.06 7.64 18.12
N TRP A 45 11.18 7.72 17.39
CA TRP A 45 11.14 8.05 15.95
C TRP A 45 10.50 6.94 15.10
N LYS A 46 10.65 5.67 15.52
CA LYS A 46 10.01 4.53 14.84
C LYS A 46 8.51 4.53 15.08
N HIS A 47 8.09 4.78 16.32
CA HIS A 47 6.67 4.93 16.67
C HIS A 47 6.01 6.07 15.89
N THR A 48 6.64 7.25 15.83
CA THR A 48 6.14 8.39 15.07
C THR A 48 6.05 8.09 13.57
N LEU A 49 7.08 7.45 13.00
CA LEU A 49 7.06 7.03 11.60
C LEU A 49 5.94 6.02 11.35
N ALA A 50 5.75 5.05 12.23
CA ALA A 50 4.67 4.08 12.14
C ALA A 50 3.30 4.77 12.15
N ALA A 51 3.08 5.73 13.06
CA ALA A 51 1.83 6.49 13.14
C ALA A 51 1.53 7.29 11.85
N ILE A 52 2.55 7.89 11.23
CA ILE A 52 2.39 8.62 9.95
C ILE A 52 2.06 7.68 8.80
N LEU A 53 2.70 6.50 8.75
CA LEU A 53 2.50 5.53 7.67
C LEU A 53 1.24 4.69 7.83
N TYR A 54 0.70 4.60 9.05
CA TYR A 54 -0.48 3.80 9.39
C TYR A 54 -1.69 4.04 8.46
N PRO A 55 -2.16 5.28 8.20
CA PRO A 55 -3.31 5.51 7.32
C PRO A 55 -3.04 5.10 5.86
N ILE A 56 -1.79 5.11 5.41
CA ILE A 56 -1.45 4.65 4.06
C ILE A 56 -1.48 3.12 4.02
N LYS A 57 -0.91 2.48 5.06
CA LYS A 57 -0.88 1.02 5.15
C LYS A 57 -2.24 0.39 5.44
N ILE A 58 -3.12 1.05 6.19
CA ILE A 58 -4.48 0.53 6.40
C ILE A 58 -5.26 0.45 5.09
N VAL A 59 -5.05 1.40 4.17
CA VAL A 59 -5.68 1.37 2.84
C VAL A 59 -5.02 0.31 1.94
N LEU A 60 -3.68 0.24 1.94
CA LEU A 60 -2.95 -0.66 1.04
C LEU A 60 -2.95 -2.12 1.49
N VAL A 61 -2.92 -2.39 2.79
CA VAL A 61 -2.65 -3.71 3.36
C VAL A 61 -3.73 -4.14 4.35
N GLY A 62 -4.45 -3.22 4.99
CA GLY A 62 -5.46 -3.53 6.00
C GLY A 62 -6.50 -4.57 5.57
N PRO A 63 -7.18 -4.41 4.42
CA PRO A 63 -8.12 -5.42 3.92
C PRO A 63 -7.49 -6.78 3.59
N LEU A 64 -6.17 -6.80 3.37
CA LEU A 64 -5.39 -8.00 3.10
C LEU A 64 -4.81 -8.62 4.38
N ALA A 65 -5.00 -8.01 5.56
CA ALA A 65 -4.48 -8.50 6.83
C ALA A 65 -4.77 -9.99 7.10
N PRO A 66 -5.95 -10.56 6.77
CA PRO A 66 -6.18 -12.00 6.94
C PRO A 66 -5.19 -12.89 6.18
N ILE A 67 -4.75 -12.46 4.99
CA ILE A 67 -3.78 -13.17 4.14
C ILE A 67 -2.35 -12.99 4.69
N PHE A 68 -2.06 -11.88 5.37
CA PHE A 68 -0.77 -11.63 6.00
C PHE A 68 -0.62 -12.32 7.37
N ASN A 69 -1.73 -12.51 8.08
CA ASN A 69 -1.77 -13.15 9.39
C ASN A 69 -1.92 -14.67 9.33
N ASP A 70 -2.21 -15.23 8.14
CA ASP A 70 -2.17 -16.67 7.92
C ASP A 70 -0.75 -17.19 8.22
N PRO A 71 -0.61 -18.27 9.03
CA PRO A 71 0.68 -18.85 9.40
C PRO A 71 1.42 -19.52 8.24
N ASP A 72 0.73 -19.96 7.17
CA ASP A 72 1.39 -20.60 6.01
C ASP A 72 0.80 -20.26 4.62
N PRO A 73 0.62 -18.97 4.29
CA PRO A 73 0.21 -18.57 2.96
C PRO A 73 1.39 -18.62 2.01
N ALA A 74 1.21 -19.34 0.91
CA ALA A 74 2.21 -19.43 -0.14
C ALA A 74 2.65 -18.02 -0.59
N PRO A 75 3.97 -17.69 -0.57
CA PRO A 75 4.48 -16.38 -0.94
C PRO A 75 3.97 -15.82 -2.28
N PRO A 76 3.77 -16.64 -3.34
CA PRO A 76 3.18 -16.18 -4.60
C PRO A 76 1.73 -15.70 -4.46
N VAL A 77 0.94 -16.31 -3.58
CA VAL A 77 -0.48 -15.97 -3.37
C VAL A 77 -0.61 -14.59 -2.71
N ARG A 78 0.27 -14.27 -1.75
CA ARG A 78 0.33 -12.94 -1.13
C ARG A 78 0.62 -11.86 -2.17
N LEU A 79 1.62 -12.09 -3.02
CA LEU A 79 1.99 -11.14 -4.08
C LEU A 79 0.86 -10.94 -5.09
N LEU A 80 0.20 -12.03 -5.50
CA LEU A 80 -0.93 -11.97 -6.43
C LEU A 80 -2.11 -11.19 -5.85
N ALA A 81 -2.49 -11.47 -4.60
CA ALA A 81 -3.59 -10.78 -3.92
C ALA A 81 -3.31 -9.27 -3.80
N CYS A 82 -2.08 -8.90 -3.41
CA CYS A 82 -1.63 -7.50 -3.40
C CYS A 82 -1.71 -6.87 -4.78
N ALA A 83 -1.19 -7.53 -5.81
CA ALA A 83 -1.18 -6.98 -7.17
C ALA A 83 -2.60 -6.74 -7.71
N ILE A 84 -3.53 -7.68 -7.49
CA ILE A 84 -4.94 -7.55 -7.90
C ILE A 84 -5.61 -6.39 -7.15
N TYR A 85 -5.48 -6.37 -5.82
CA TYR A 85 -6.09 -5.34 -4.97
C TYR A 85 -5.55 -3.94 -5.30
N TRP A 86 -4.23 -3.79 -5.42
CA TRP A 86 -3.60 -2.51 -5.74
C TRP A 86 -3.89 -2.05 -7.16
N THR A 87 -4.08 -2.97 -8.11
CA THR A 87 -4.55 -2.62 -9.46
C THR A 87 -5.94 -2.00 -9.41
N ALA A 88 -6.86 -2.56 -8.61
CA ALA A 88 -8.19 -1.97 -8.43
C ALA A 88 -8.11 -0.55 -7.84
N ILE A 89 -7.29 -0.35 -6.80
CA ILE A 89 -7.04 0.99 -6.23
C ILE A 89 -6.49 1.95 -7.29
N ALA A 90 -5.48 1.51 -8.04
CA ALA A 90 -4.85 2.34 -9.07
C ALA A 90 -5.85 2.79 -10.14
N LEU A 91 -6.75 1.90 -10.56
CA LEU A 91 -7.80 2.22 -11.54
C LEU A 91 -8.80 3.24 -10.99
N VAL A 92 -9.27 3.05 -9.75
CA VAL A 92 -10.17 3.99 -9.08
C VAL A 92 -9.51 5.35 -8.93
N LEU A 93 -8.27 5.39 -8.47
CA LEU A 93 -7.52 6.63 -8.28
C LEU A 93 -7.27 7.35 -9.62
N HIS A 94 -6.86 6.62 -10.66
CA HIS A 94 -6.67 7.18 -12.00
C HIS A 94 -7.98 7.78 -12.55
N PHE A 95 -9.11 7.11 -12.32
CA PHE A 95 -10.42 7.60 -12.72
C PHE A 95 -10.79 8.89 -11.99
N LEU A 96 -10.68 8.90 -10.65
CA LEU A 96 -11.00 10.07 -9.82
C LEU A 96 -10.11 11.27 -10.19
N LEU A 97 -8.80 11.07 -10.30
CA LEU A 97 -7.85 12.11 -10.68
C LEU A 97 -8.14 12.65 -12.09
N SER A 98 -8.45 11.78 -13.04
CA SER A 98 -8.82 12.21 -14.38
C SER A 98 -10.09 13.05 -14.36
N LYS A 99 -11.10 12.67 -13.56
CA LYS A 99 -12.34 13.43 -13.43
C LYS A 99 -12.12 14.82 -12.79
N ILE A 100 -11.32 14.89 -11.73
CA ILE A 100 -10.99 16.14 -11.03
C ILE A 100 -10.23 17.09 -11.98
N ILE A 101 -9.24 16.58 -12.71
CA ILE A 101 -8.43 17.38 -13.64
C ILE A 101 -9.28 17.90 -14.80
N THR A 102 -10.19 17.08 -15.35
CA THR A 102 -11.10 17.54 -16.40
C THR A 102 -12.04 18.63 -15.89
N ARG A 103 -12.67 18.44 -14.72
CA ARG A 103 -13.54 19.46 -14.11
C ARG A 103 -12.81 20.79 -13.83
N LYS A 104 -11.53 20.74 -13.48
CA LYS A 104 -10.71 21.95 -13.25
C LYS A 104 -10.41 22.70 -14.56
N LYS A 105 -10.44 22.03 -15.70
CA LYS A 105 -10.24 22.67 -17.02
C LYS A 105 -11.51 23.30 -17.59
N GLU A 106 -12.68 22.82 -17.13
CA GLU A 106 -13.99 23.33 -17.56
C GLU A 106 -14.45 24.55 -16.76
N LYS A 107 -13.81 24.84 -15.62
CA LYS A 107 -13.98 26.07 -14.84
C LYS A 107 -12.87 27.06 -15.17
#